data_AF-A0A2A2DI64-F1
#
_entry.id   AF-A0A2A2DI64-F1
#
_cell.length_a   1.000
_cell.length_b   1.000
_cell.length_c   1.000
_cell.angle_alpha   90.00
_cell.angle_beta   90.00
_cell.angle_gamma   90.00
#
_symmetry.space_group_name_H-M   'P 1'
#
loop_
_entity.id
_entity.type
_entity.pdbx_description
1 polymer ?
#
loop_
_entity_poly.entity_id
_entity_poly.type
_entity_poly.pdbx_seq_one_letter_code
_entity_poly.pdbx_strand_id
1 'polypeptide(L)'
;ALSLSRLPELQERIDTYKGRALTRLTVLLSLHVFVRSSELRFARWSEFDLKRAVWEIPDTRPALEDVPFSTRGTKMAGDIHLVPLSPQAIALLEQIHAITGKFDLVFAGDTKSWKPMSENTVNSALRKMGYDTKSEICGHGFRSMACSALIESGLWTDTAIERQMSHKERNNVRAAYIHKAEFIEERRLIMNWWSRYLEANQQKHVSPREFVNQTGANVTRLKAKRGATE
;
A
#
# COMPACT_ATOMS: atom_id res chain seq x y z
N ALA A 1 -13.84 8.58 -3.60
CA ALA A 1 -13.14 7.28 -3.55
C ALA A 1 -14.12 6.22 -4.00
N LEU A 2 -13.67 5.19 -4.69
CA LEU A 2 -14.55 4.15 -5.22
C LEU A 2 -15.22 3.39 -4.07
N SER A 3 -16.49 3.02 -4.24
CA SER A 3 -17.15 2.11 -3.29
C SER A 3 -16.39 0.79 -3.22
N LEU A 4 -16.24 0.22 -2.01
CA LEU A 4 -15.64 -1.10 -1.80
C LEU A 4 -16.39 -2.20 -2.55
N SER A 5 -17.68 -2.01 -2.82
CA SER A 5 -18.49 -2.94 -3.62
C SER A 5 -18.02 -3.10 -5.07
N ARG A 6 -17.21 -2.16 -5.57
CA ARG A 6 -16.61 -2.21 -6.91
C ARG A 6 -15.17 -2.74 -6.90
N LEU A 7 -14.68 -3.27 -5.77
CA LEU A 7 -13.37 -3.91 -5.70
C LEU A 7 -13.18 -5.06 -6.71
N PRO A 8 -14.17 -5.95 -6.96
CA PRO A 8 -14.02 -6.99 -7.99
C PRO A 8 -13.76 -6.38 -9.37
N GLU A 9 -14.59 -5.40 -9.77
CA GLU A 9 -14.45 -4.68 -11.03
C GLU A 9 -13.10 -3.97 -11.16
N LEU A 10 -12.65 -3.29 -10.09
CA LEU A 10 -11.36 -2.60 -10.07
C LEU A 10 -10.21 -3.57 -10.29
N GLN A 11 -10.21 -4.70 -9.58
CA GLN A 11 -9.14 -5.70 -9.69
C GLN A 11 -9.13 -6.34 -11.08
N GLU A 12 -10.30 -6.70 -11.62
CA GLU A 12 -10.41 -7.23 -12.99
C GLU A 12 -9.88 -6.25 -14.05
N ARG A 13 -10.24 -4.96 -13.94
CA ARG A 13 -9.76 -3.92 -14.87
C ARG A 13 -8.26 -3.68 -14.74
N ILE A 14 -7.69 -3.82 -13.54
CA ILE A 14 -6.25 -3.73 -13.34
C ILE A 14 -5.55 -4.95 -13.98
N ASP A 15 -6.05 -6.16 -13.74
CA ASP A 15 -5.45 -7.40 -14.25
C ASP A 15 -5.47 -7.48 -15.78
N THR A 16 -6.56 -7.00 -16.39
CA THR A 16 -6.72 -6.98 -17.84
C THR A 16 -6.04 -5.80 -18.54
N TYR A 17 -5.44 -4.87 -17.79
CA TYR A 17 -4.78 -3.68 -18.34
C TYR A 17 -3.64 -4.03 -19.31
N LYS A 18 -3.80 -3.59 -20.56
CA LYS A 18 -2.88 -3.87 -21.68
C LYS A 18 -1.72 -2.88 -21.83
N GLY A 19 -1.56 -1.95 -20.89
CA GLY A 19 -0.42 -1.05 -20.89
C GLY A 19 0.87 -1.70 -20.37
N ARG A 20 1.87 -0.87 -20.05
CA ARG A 20 3.17 -1.34 -19.57
C ARG A 20 3.03 -2.16 -18.28
N ALA A 21 3.77 -3.26 -18.19
CA ALA A 21 3.78 -4.15 -17.02
C ALA A 21 4.14 -3.39 -15.73
N LEU A 22 5.19 -2.56 -15.76
CA LEU A 22 5.58 -1.73 -14.61
C LEU A 22 4.43 -0.83 -14.14
N THR A 23 3.71 -0.20 -15.08
CA THR A 23 2.55 0.64 -14.73
C THR A 23 1.44 -0.17 -14.04
N ARG A 24 1.11 -1.36 -14.55
CA ARG A 24 0.11 -2.24 -13.92
C ARG A 24 0.54 -2.61 -12.49
N LEU A 25 1.79 -3.04 -12.33
CA LEU A 25 2.36 -3.42 -11.04
C LEU A 25 2.40 -2.25 -10.06
N THR A 26 2.69 -1.03 -10.52
CA THR A 26 2.62 0.18 -9.67
C THR A 26 1.21 0.44 -9.18
N VAL A 27 0.18 0.27 -10.04
CA VAL A 27 -1.22 0.45 -9.63
C VAL A 27 -1.61 -0.59 -8.58
N LEU A 28 -1.29 -1.87 -8.81
CA LEU A 28 -1.54 -2.95 -7.84
C LEU A 28 -0.81 -2.69 -6.52
N LEU A 29 0.49 -2.40 -6.58
CA LEU A 29 1.26 -2.16 -5.36
C LEU A 29 0.71 -0.95 -4.61
N SER A 30 0.37 0.14 -5.31
CA SER A 30 -0.26 1.32 -4.69
C SER A 30 -1.59 1.00 -4.00
N LEU A 31 -2.36 0.05 -4.51
CA LEU A 31 -3.59 -0.44 -3.87
C LEU A 31 -3.28 -1.23 -2.60
N HIS A 32 -2.25 -2.10 -2.62
CA HIS A 32 -1.84 -2.90 -1.46
C HIS A 32 -1.17 -2.08 -0.34
N VAL A 33 -0.33 -1.10 -0.68
CA VAL A 33 0.43 -0.33 0.33
C VAL A 33 -0.22 0.99 0.72
N PHE A 34 -1.09 1.54 -0.13
CA PHE A 34 -1.87 2.77 0.07
C PHE A 34 -1.10 3.99 0.62
N VAL A 35 0.21 4.05 0.36
CA VAL A 35 1.06 5.20 0.68
C VAL A 35 0.73 6.39 -0.20
N ARG A 36 1.29 7.57 0.11
CA ARG A 36 1.07 8.76 -0.71
C ARG A 36 1.74 8.63 -2.07
N SER A 37 1.17 9.27 -3.08
CA SER A 37 1.71 9.24 -4.45
C SER A 37 3.17 9.71 -4.53
N SER A 38 3.55 10.74 -3.76
CA SER A 38 4.93 11.22 -3.71
C SER A 38 5.87 10.22 -3.02
N GLU A 39 5.41 9.56 -1.96
CA GLU A 39 6.18 8.53 -1.23
C GLU A 39 6.45 7.34 -2.16
N LEU A 40 5.44 6.89 -2.90
CA LEU A 40 5.55 5.84 -3.93
C LEU A 40 6.48 6.26 -5.07
N ARG A 41 6.22 7.41 -5.69
CA ARG A 41 6.91 7.84 -6.91
C ARG A 41 8.43 7.92 -6.76
N PHE A 42 8.92 8.34 -5.59
CA PHE A 42 10.35 8.53 -5.33
C PHE A 42 10.98 7.39 -4.54
N ALA A 43 10.30 6.26 -4.39
CA ALA A 43 10.80 5.09 -3.67
C ALA A 43 12.08 4.55 -4.31
N ARG A 44 13.07 4.23 -3.47
CA ARG A 44 14.33 3.59 -3.85
C ARG A 44 14.40 2.16 -3.34
N TRP A 45 15.09 1.29 -4.06
CA TRP A 45 15.26 -0.10 -3.62
C TRP A 45 15.94 -0.21 -2.26
N SER A 46 16.86 0.71 -1.95
CA SER A 46 17.53 0.75 -0.64
C SER A 46 16.60 1.02 0.55
N GLU A 47 15.36 1.46 0.31
CA GLU A 47 14.36 1.70 1.35
C GLU A 47 13.59 0.42 1.74
N PHE A 48 13.71 -0.66 0.96
CA PHE A 48 12.97 -1.90 1.17
C PHE A 48 13.85 -2.97 1.80
N ASP A 49 13.48 -3.43 3.00
CA ASP A 49 13.99 -4.66 3.58
C ASP A 49 12.93 -5.75 3.42
N LEU A 50 13.03 -6.51 2.32
CA LEU A 50 12.10 -7.59 2.01
C LEU A 50 12.22 -8.77 2.97
N LYS A 51 13.38 -8.96 3.64
CA LYS A 51 13.56 -10.01 4.66
C LYS A 51 12.79 -9.68 5.93
N ARG A 52 12.82 -8.41 6.35
CA ARG A 52 12.03 -7.89 7.49
C ARG A 52 10.61 -7.48 7.11
N ALA A 53 10.25 -7.65 5.83
CA ALA A 53 8.96 -7.28 5.26
C ALA A 53 8.56 -5.85 5.63
N VAL A 54 9.45 -4.89 5.41
CA VAL A 54 9.23 -3.47 5.73
C VAL A 54 9.80 -2.58 4.66
N TRP A 55 9.08 -1.50 4.37
CA TRP A 55 9.57 -0.36 3.61
C TRP A 55 9.77 0.83 4.56
N GLU A 56 10.99 1.33 4.64
CA GLU A 56 11.36 2.47 5.49
C GLU A 56 11.39 3.77 4.67
N ILE A 57 10.31 4.53 4.71
CA ILE A 57 10.24 5.82 4.00
C ILE A 57 10.94 6.88 4.85
N PRO A 58 12.09 7.44 4.40
CA PRO A 58 12.83 8.43 5.18
C PRO A 58 12.10 9.77 5.22
N ASP A 59 12.52 10.69 6.08
CA ASP A 59 12.03 12.08 6.12
C ASP A 59 12.28 12.81 4.81
N THR A 60 13.51 12.69 4.30
CA THR A 60 13.94 13.30 3.04
C THR A 60 14.81 12.35 2.23
N ARG A 61 14.97 12.67 0.95
CA ARG A 61 15.72 11.90 -0.04
C ARG A 61 16.77 12.79 -0.69
N PRO A 62 17.92 12.23 -1.13
CA PRO A 62 18.79 12.89 -2.08
C PRO A 62 18.00 13.41 -3.30
N ALA A 63 18.31 14.62 -3.75
CA ALA A 63 17.67 15.22 -4.92
C ALA A 63 18.04 14.43 -6.19
N LEU A 64 17.08 14.30 -7.10
CA LEU A 64 17.31 13.85 -8.46
C LEU A 64 17.43 15.06 -9.37
N GLU A 65 18.42 15.03 -10.26
CA GLU A 65 18.71 16.09 -11.22
C GLU A 65 17.49 16.39 -12.10
N ASP A 66 17.12 17.67 -12.18
CA ASP A 66 15.96 18.15 -12.95
C ASP A 66 14.65 17.40 -12.65
N VAL A 67 14.45 17.01 -11.38
CA VAL A 67 13.19 16.42 -10.90
C VAL A 67 12.71 17.21 -9.67
N PRO A 68 11.75 18.13 -9.86
CA PRO A 68 11.16 18.89 -8.76
C PRO A 68 10.60 17.97 -7.68
N PHE A 69 10.77 18.38 -6.43
CA PHE A 69 10.24 17.71 -5.24
C PHE A 69 10.75 16.28 -4.99
N SER A 70 11.81 15.86 -5.68
CA SER A 70 12.40 14.51 -5.54
C SER A 70 13.00 14.25 -4.15
N THR A 71 13.23 15.29 -3.36
CA THR A 71 13.70 15.18 -1.98
C THR A 71 12.61 14.79 -0.98
N ARG A 72 11.33 14.79 -1.39
CA ARG A 72 10.21 14.49 -0.48
C ARG A 72 10.28 13.04 0.00
N GLY A 73 10.28 12.86 1.31
CA GLY A 73 10.11 11.57 1.99
C GLY A 73 8.71 11.44 2.60
N THR A 74 8.63 11.01 3.86
CA THR A 74 7.39 10.94 4.64
C THR A 74 6.80 12.33 4.88
N LYS A 75 5.49 12.40 5.09
CA LYS A 75 4.80 13.64 5.52
C LYS A 75 5.20 14.07 6.94
N MET A 76 5.69 13.13 7.75
CA MET A 76 6.05 13.35 9.15
C MET A 76 7.48 13.89 9.25
N ALA A 77 7.62 15.22 9.17
CA ALA A 77 8.92 15.89 9.24
C ALA A 77 9.72 15.45 10.47
N GLY A 78 10.99 15.05 10.27
CA GLY A 78 11.88 14.54 11.31
C GLY A 78 11.64 13.08 11.73
N ASP A 79 10.78 12.34 11.03
CA ASP A 79 10.44 10.94 11.35
C ASP A 79 10.68 9.99 10.15
N ILE A 80 10.69 8.68 10.41
CA ILE A 80 10.71 7.62 9.39
C ILE A 80 9.36 6.95 9.39
N HIS A 81 8.72 6.85 8.23
CA HIS A 81 7.49 6.07 8.10
C HIS A 81 7.84 4.64 7.69
N LEU A 82 7.86 3.75 8.67
CA LEU A 82 7.90 2.30 8.41
C LEU A 82 6.57 1.91 7.76
N VAL A 83 6.56 1.06 6.74
CA VAL A 83 5.37 0.50 6.11
C VAL A 83 5.55 -1.01 6.05
N PRO A 84 4.86 -1.80 6.90
CA PRO A 84 4.88 -3.25 6.80
C PRO A 84 4.40 -3.74 5.44
N LEU A 85 5.04 -4.77 4.93
CA LEU A 85 4.72 -5.36 3.64
C LEU A 85 4.00 -6.69 3.86
N SER A 86 2.85 -6.85 3.22
CA SER A 86 2.17 -8.15 3.14
C SER A 86 2.91 -9.08 2.16
N PRO A 87 2.69 -10.40 2.24
CA PRO A 87 3.23 -11.34 1.25
C PRO A 87 2.86 -10.97 -0.19
N GLN A 88 1.65 -10.44 -0.42
CA GLN A 88 1.19 -9.97 -1.73
C GLN A 88 1.98 -8.75 -2.21
N ALA A 89 2.22 -7.77 -1.33
CA ALA A 89 3.03 -6.60 -1.65
C ALA A 89 4.48 -7.00 -1.98
N ILE A 90 5.05 -7.98 -1.26
CA ILE A 90 6.39 -8.52 -1.53
C ILE A 90 6.42 -9.18 -2.91
N ALA A 91 5.45 -10.04 -3.24
CA ALA A 91 5.38 -10.69 -4.55
C ALA A 91 5.27 -9.68 -5.71
N LEU A 92 4.56 -8.56 -5.49
CA LEU A 92 4.52 -7.46 -6.46
C LEU A 92 5.87 -6.74 -6.57
N LEU A 93 6.54 -6.49 -5.45
CA LEU A 93 7.87 -5.89 -5.42
C LEU A 93 8.91 -6.77 -6.12
N GLU A 94 8.87 -8.08 -5.95
CA GLU A 94 9.75 -9.02 -6.66
C GLU A 94 9.55 -8.95 -8.18
N GLN A 95 8.30 -8.89 -8.65
CA GLN A 95 7.99 -8.68 -10.07
C GLN A 95 8.49 -7.33 -10.58
N ILE A 96 8.35 -6.26 -9.77
CA ILE A 96 8.88 -4.94 -10.13
C ILE A 96 10.42 -4.97 -10.17
N HIS A 97 11.06 -5.66 -9.22
CA HIS A 97 12.51 -5.81 -9.14
C HIS A 97 13.08 -6.52 -10.37
N ALA A 98 12.38 -7.50 -10.93
CA ALA A 98 12.77 -8.12 -12.21
C ALA A 98 12.83 -7.11 -13.39
N ILE A 99 12.11 -5.99 -13.31
CA ILE A 99 12.06 -4.95 -14.34
C ILE A 99 13.05 -3.81 -14.04
N THR A 100 13.07 -3.32 -12.80
CA THR A 100 13.77 -2.09 -12.40
C THR A 100 14.86 -2.28 -11.36
N GLY A 101 15.14 -3.51 -10.91
CA GLY A 101 16.12 -3.81 -9.84
C GLY A 101 17.56 -3.42 -10.15
N LYS A 102 17.88 -3.14 -11.42
CA LYS A 102 19.18 -2.60 -11.85
C LYS A 102 19.30 -1.08 -11.71
N PHE A 103 18.23 -0.38 -11.34
CA PHE A 103 18.19 1.07 -11.13
C PHE A 103 18.09 1.38 -9.64
N ASP A 104 18.33 2.63 -9.24
CA ASP A 104 18.09 3.08 -7.86
C ASP A 104 16.58 3.16 -7.55
N LEU A 105 15.81 3.70 -8.50
CA LEU A 105 14.37 3.93 -8.36
C LEU A 105 13.57 2.65 -8.61
N VAL A 106 12.65 2.35 -7.69
CA VAL A 106 11.68 1.24 -7.85
C VAL A 106 10.77 1.51 -9.05
N PHE A 107 10.35 2.76 -9.21
CA PHE A 107 9.40 3.20 -10.24
C PHE A 107 10.08 4.12 -11.25
N ALA A 108 11.02 3.57 -11.99
CA ALA A 108 11.77 4.27 -13.02
C ALA A 108 10.88 4.72 -14.21
N GLY A 109 11.21 5.89 -14.77
CA GLY A 109 10.60 6.44 -15.97
C GLY A 109 10.94 5.63 -17.22
N ASP A 110 10.10 5.74 -18.25
CA ASP A 110 10.28 5.00 -19.52
C ASP A 110 11.47 5.52 -20.32
N THR A 111 11.52 6.85 -20.51
CA THR A 111 12.50 7.51 -21.36
C THR A 111 13.86 7.65 -20.68
N LYS A 112 13.86 7.86 -19.36
CA LYS A 112 15.06 8.11 -18.55
C LYS A 112 14.92 7.30 -17.27
N SER A 113 15.69 6.21 -17.15
CA SER A 113 15.61 5.29 -16.01
C SER A 113 16.07 5.90 -14.69
N TRP A 114 16.86 6.97 -14.73
CA TRP A 114 17.28 7.74 -13.55
C TRP A 114 16.26 8.80 -13.12
N LYS A 115 15.20 9.02 -13.90
CA LYS A 115 14.06 9.84 -13.51
C LYS A 115 12.91 8.93 -13.06
N PRO A 116 12.09 9.34 -12.09
CA PRO A 116 10.94 8.54 -11.68
C PRO A 116 9.85 8.62 -12.75
N MET A 117 8.93 7.65 -12.72
CA MET A 117 7.72 7.73 -13.52
C MET A 117 6.93 9.02 -13.24
N SER A 118 6.10 9.42 -14.19
CA SER A 118 5.25 10.62 -14.04
C SER A 118 4.31 10.44 -12.85
N GLU A 119 4.06 11.52 -12.10
CA GLU A 119 3.04 11.54 -11.03
C GLU A 119 1.65 11.18 -11.55
N ASN A 120 1.39 11.40 -12.84
CA ASN A 120 0.13 11.10 -13.49
C ASN A 120 0.01 9.65 -13.96
N THR A 121 1.05 8.81 -13.79
CA THR A 121 1.08 7.44 -14.35
C THR A 121 -0.08 6.59 -13.84
N VAL A 122 -0.29 6.54 -12.51
CA VAL A 122 -1.39 5.78 -11.89
C VAL A 122 -2.75 6.30 -12.35
N ASN A 123 -2.97 7.61 -12.29
CA ASN A 123 -4.24 8.21 -12.71
C ASN A 123 -4.50 8.02 -14.22
N SER A 124 -3.45 8.07 -15.05
CA SER A 124 -3.59 7.83 -16.49
C SER A 124 -3.92 6.37 -16.79
N ALA A 125 -3.37 5.43 -16.02
CA ALA A 125 -3.74 4.01 -16.12
C ALA A 125 -5.21 3.81 -15.72
N LEU A 126 -5.65 4.39 -14.60
CA LEU A 126 -7.06 4.34 -14.16
C LEU A 126 -8.03 4.92 -15.21
N ARG A 127 -7.68 6.06 -15.83
CA ARG A 127 -8.46 6.61 -16.95
C ARG A 127 -8.54 5.67 -18.14
N LYS A 128 -7.43 5.03 -18.51
CA LYS A 128 -7.40 4.02 -19.58
C LYS A 128 -8.20 2.76 -19.24
N MET A 129 -8.33 2.45 -17.95
CA MET A 129 -9.22 1.39 -17.45
C MET A 129 -10.69 1.84 -17.44
N GLY A 130 -11.02 3.06 -17.84
CA GLY A 130 -12.39 3.57 -17.94
C GLY A 130 -12.94 4.18 -16.65
N TYR A 131 -12.08 4.68 -15.77
CA TYR A 131 -12.49 5.44 -14.58
C TYR A 131 -12.34 6.94 -14.77
N ASP A 132 -13.28 7.72 -14.23
CA ASP A 132 -13.09 9.15 -14.02
C ASP A 132 -12.28 9.40 -12.75
N THR A 133 -11.05 9.89 -12.92
CA THR A 133 -10.14 10.21 -11.82
C THR A 133 -10.52 11.46 -10.99
N LYS A 134 -11.56 12.18 -11.38
CA LYS A 134 -12.09 13.33 -10.61
C LYS A 134 -13.24 12.90 -9.69
N SER A 135 -14.12 12.03 -10.17
CA SER A 135 -15.36 11.67 -9.48
C SER A 135 -15.35 10.26 -8.89
N GLU A 136 -14.72 9.28 -9.53
CA GLU A 136 -14.76 7.87 -9.11
C GLU A 136 -13.52 7.50 -8.27
N ILE A 137 -12.35 7.46 -8.89
CA ILE A 137 -11.12 6.97 -8.25
C ILE A 137 -9.85 7.58 -8.82
N CYS A 138 -9.00 8.08 -7.94
CA CYS A 138 -7.63 8.46 -8.25
C CYS A 138 -6.66 7.66 -7.37
N GLY A 139 -5.35 7.81 -7.58
CA GLY A 139 -4.34 7.14 -6.76
C GLY A 139 -4.49 7.43 -5.26
N HIS A 140 -4.95 8.63 -4.88
CA HIS A 140 -5.27 8.94 -3.47
C HIS A 140 -6.51 8.19 -2.96
N GLY A 141 -7.44 7.85 -3.85
CA GLY A 141 -8.66 7.12 -3.53
C GLY A 141 -8.40 5.73 -2.93
N PHE A 142 -7.33 5.04 -3.31
CA PHE A 142 -6.96 3.74 -2.72
C PHE A 142 -6.77 3.81 -1.21
N ARG A 143 -6.17 4.90 -0.75
CA ARG A 143 -5.92 5.14 0.66
C ARG A 143 -7.19 5.42 1.44
N SER A 144 -8.11 6.20 0.85
CA SER A 144 -9.44 6.38 1.44
C SER A 144 -10.19 5.06 1.52
N MET A 145 -10.13 4.22 0.49
CA MET A 145 -10.75 2.89 0.47
C MET A 145 -10.18 1.98 1.59
N ALA A 146 -8.86 1.89 1.70
CA ALA A 146 -8.21 1.12 2.76
C ALA A 146 -8.62 1.63 4.15
N CYS A 147 -8.59 2.95 4.37
CA CYS A 147 -9.01 3.55 5.64
C CYS A 147 -10.46 3.19 6.00
N SER A 148 -11.39 3.36 5.06
CA SER A 148 -12.80 3.00 5.24
C SER A 148 -12.97 1.52 5.59
N ALA A 149 -12.30 0.62 4.86
CA ALA A 149 -12.38 -0.82 5.13
C ALA A 149 -11.83 -1.19 6.51
N LEU A 150 -10.71 -0.59 6.92
CA LEU A 150 -10.08 -0.83 8.21
C LEU A 150 -10.97 -0.35 9.37
N ILE A 151 -11.53 0.85 9.27
CA ILE A 151 -12.46 1.39 10.28
C ILE A 151 -13.73 0.53 10.36
N GLU A 152 -14.32 0.18 9.20
CA GLU A 152 -15.56 -0.59 9.16
C GLU A 152 -15.39 -2.02 9.71
N SER A 153 -14.19 -2.59 9.58
CA SER A 153 -13.86 -3.91 10.14
C SER A 153 -13.98 -3.98 11.66
N GLY A 154 -13.75 -2.87 12.37
CA GLY A 154 -13.78 -2.80 13.83
C GLY A 154 -12.67 -3.62 14.53
N LEU A 155 -11.62 -4.03 13.80
CA LEU A 155 -10.56 -4.90 14.33
C LEU A 155 -9.38 -4.18 14.98
N TRP A 156 -9.17 -2.91 14.62
CA TRP A 156 -7.90 -2.20 14.87
C TRP A 156 -8.14 -0.96 15.71
N THR A 157 -7.10 -0.55 16.43
CA THR A 157 -7.12 0.72 17.14
C THR A 157 -7.02 1.89 16.15
N ASP A 158 -7.77 2.96 16.40
CA ASP A 158 -7.71 4.19 15.59
C ASP A 158 -6.28 4.72 15.49
N THR A 159 -5.52 4.63 16.59
CA THR A 159 -4.11 5.03 16.64
C THR A 159 -3.25 4.22 15.67
N ALA A 160 -3.41 2.90 15.59
CA ALA A 160 -2.66 2.08 14.65
C ALA A 160 -3.02 2.39 13.18
N ILE A 161 -4.30 2.63 12.89
CA ILE A 161 -4.76 3.05 11.55
C ILE A 161 -4.14 4.41 11.20
N GLU A 162 -4.29 5.42 12.06
CA GLU A 162 -3.76 6.77 11.84
C GLU A 162 -2.23 6.77 11.67
N ARG A 163 -1.53 5.94 12.45
CA ARG A 163 -0.07 5.77 12.33
C ARG A 163 0.33 5.10 11.03
N GLN A 164 -0.38 4.06 10.58
CA GLN A 164 -0.17 3.43 9.27
C GLN A 164 -0.50 4.38 8.11
N MET A 165 -1.43 5.30 8.36
CA MET A 165 -1.73 6.40 7.47
C MET A 165 -0.60 7.46 7.49
N SER A 166 0.39 7.44 8.39
CA SER A 166 1.36 8.53 8.52
C SER A 166 0.63 9.88 8.66
N HIS A 167 -0.43 9.87 9.48
CA HIS A 167 -1.06 11.09 9.97
C HIS A 167 -0.31 11.56 11.22
N LYS A 168 -0.24 12.88 11.41
CA LYS A 168 0.43 13.47 12.56
C LYS A 168 -0.47 13.32 13.78
N GLU A 169 0.00 12.61 14.81
CA GLU A 169 -0.66 12.63 16.11
C GLU A 169 -0.72 14.06 16.62
N ARG A 170 -1.90 14.48 17.09
CA ARG A 170 -2.11 15.84 17.62
C ARG A 170 -1.48 16.04 19.01
N ASN A 171 -1.07 14.97 19.70
CA ASN A 171 -0.53 15.03 21.05
C ASN A 171 1.00 14.95 21.07
N ASN A 172 1.64 16.12 21.04
CA ASN A 172 3.09 16.33 21.17
C ASN A 172 3.61 16.02 22.60
N VAL A 173 3.71 14.77 23.06
CA VAL A 173 4.62 14.41 24.19
C VAL A 173 5.00 12.91 24.20
N ARG A 174 5.46 12.33 23.09
CA ARG A 174 6.14 11.01 23.16
C ARG A 174 7.51 11.05 22.51
N ALA A 175 8.45 10.38 23.17
CA ALA A 175 9.86 10.45 22.83
C ALA A 175 10.12 9.90 21.42
N ALA A 176 10.99 10.55 20.66
CA ALA A 176 11.35 10.23 19.28
C ALA A 176 11.78 8.76 19.02
N TYR A 177 12.15 8.02 20.08
CA TYR A 177 12.50 6.60 19.99
C TYR A 177 11.32 5.63 20.07
N ILE A 178 10.22 6.00 20.75
CA ILE A 178 9.03 5.13 20.87
C ILE A 178 8.21 5.18 19.57
N HIS A 179 8.12 6.35 18.95
CA HIS A 179 7.30 6.57 17.75
C HIS A 179 7.67 5.70 16.55
N LYS A 180 8.93 5.29 16.38
CA LYS A 180 9.39 4.57 15.18
C LYS A 180 8.69 3.22 14.99
N ALA A 181 8.44 2.49 16.06
CA ALA A 181 7.87 1.14 16.02
C ALA A 181 6.49 1.04 16.71
N GLU A 182 5.87 2.17 17.06
CA GLU A 182 4.54 2.18 17.67
C GLU A 182 3.55 1.37 16.81
N PHE A 183 2.93 0.39 17.47
CA PHE A 183 1.95 -0.53 16.89
C PHE A 183 2.48 -1.31 15.67
N ILE A 184 3.79 -1.50 15.50
CA ILE A 184 4.33 -2.14 14.28
C ILE A 184 3.75 -3.54 14.04
N GLU A 185 3.54 -4.32 15.10
CA GLU A 185 2.94 -5.66 14.99
C GLU A 185 1.45 -5.61 14.62
N GLU A 186 0.67 -4.71 15.21
CA GLU A 186 -0.73 -4.49 14.81
C GLU A 186 -0.80 -3.99 13.36
N ARG A 187 0.13 -3.13 12.97
CA ARG A 187 0.21 -2.62 11.59
C ARG A 187 0.63 -3.68 10.59
N ARG A 188 1.47 -4.65 10.98
CA ARG A 188 1.72 -5.86 10.16
C ARG A 188 0.42 -6.63 9.92
N LEU A 189 -0.41 -6.79 10.97
CA LEU A 189 -1.72 -7.44 10.85
C LEU A 189 -2.67 -6.63 9.95
N ILE A 190 -2.72 -5.30 10.08
CA ILE A 190 -3.49 -4.40 9.22
C ILE A 190 -3.12 -4.59 7.74
N MET A 191 -1.82 -4.54 7.41
CA MET A 191 -1.35 -4.62 6.02
C MET A 191 -1.62 -6.01 5.41
N ASN A 192 -1.46 -7.06 6.22
CA ASN A 192 -1.81 -8.42 5.82
C ASN A 192 -3.32 -8.57 5.59
N TRP A 193 -4.13 -8.12 6.55
CA TRP A 193 -5.58 -8.19 6.48
C TRP A 193 -6.13 -7.43 5.27
N TRP A 194 -5.64 -6.21 5.01
CA TRP A 194 -6.04 -5.43 3.84
C TRP A 194 -5.75 -6.17 2.54
N SER A 195 -4.55 -6.76 2.41
CA SER A 195 -4.18 -7.52 1.22
C SER A 195 -5.04 -8.78 1.03
N ARG A 196 -5.36 -9.49 2.12
CA ARG A 196 -6.27 -10.65 2.07
C ARG A 196 -7.72 -10.23 1.79
N TYR A 197 -8.14 -9.07 2.27
CA TYR A 197 -9.46 -8.52 1.99
C TYR A 197 -9.60 -8.19 0.50
N LEU A 198 -8.57 -7.61 -0.13
CA LEU A 198 -8.52 -7.41 -1.58
C LEU A 198 -8.66 -8.75 -2.32
N GLU A 199 -7.86 -9.77 -1.98
CA GLU A 199 -7.95 -11.11 -2.57
C GLU A 199 -9.35 -11.72 -2.45
N ALA A 200 -9.97 -11.64 -1.27
CA ALA A 200 -11.32 -12.14 -1.04
C ALA A 200 -12.39 -11.41 -1.88
N ASN A 201 -12.09 -10.18 -2.33
CA ASN A 201 -12.94 -9.35 -3.16
C ASN A 201 -12.56 -9.38 -4.65
N GLN A 202 -11.82 -10.38 -5.13
CA GLN A 202 -11.46 -10.49 -6.56
C GLN A 202 -12.65 -10.86 -7.45
N GLN A 203 -13.53 -11.75 -6.98
CA GLN A 203 -14.66 -12.26 -7.79
C GLN A 203 -16.00 -11.69 -7.35
N LYS A 204 -16.25 -11.67 -6.04
CA LYS A 204 -17.50 -11.18 -5.46
C LYS A 204 -17.19 -10.28 -4.28
N HIS A 205 -17.95 -9.21 -4.15
CA HIS A 205 -17.80 -8.31 -3.01
C HIS A 205 -18.23 -8.99 -1.71
N VAL A 206 -17.40 -8.81 -0.67
CA VAL A 206 -17.68 -9.10 0.73
C VAL A 206 -17.38 -7.84 1.52
N SER A 207 -18.30 -7.39 2.36
CA SER A 207 -18.09 -6.20 3.19
C SER A 207 -16.97 -6.44 4.22
N PRO A 208 -16.32 -5.37 4.72
CA PRO A 208 -15.32 -5.51 5.79
C PRO A 208 -15.82 -6.31 6.99
N ARG A 209 -17.06 -6.06 7.45
CA ARG A 209 -17.66 -6.77 8.59
C ARG A 209 -17.91 -8.25 8.34
N GLU A 210 -18.40 -8.60 7.15
CA GLU A 210 -18.59 -10.01 6.76
C GLU A 210 -17.26 -10.74 6.64
N PHE A 211 -16.22 -10.07 6.12
CA PHE A 211 -14.90 -10.66 6.00
C PHE A 211 -14.25 -10.95 7.37
N VAL A 212 -14.54 -10.13 8.39
CA VAL A 212 -14.14 -10.37 9.78
C VAL A 212 -14.93 -11.53 10.39
N ASN A 213 -16.25 -11.50 10.26
CA ASN A 213 -17.15 -12.45 10.90
C ASN A 213 -17.47 -13.64 10.00
N GLN A 214 -16.46 -14.32 9.44
CA GLN A 214 -16.66 -15.53 8.64
C GLN A 214 -17.15 -16.71 9.52
N THR A 215 -18.36 -16.61 10.05
CA THR A 215 -19.14 -17.69 10.65
C THR A 215 -20.30 -18.02 9.71
N GLY A 216 -20.12 -19.08 8.92
CA GLY A 216 -21.11 -19.64 8.01
C GLY A 216 -20.62 -20.99 7.48
N ALA A 217 -21.55 -21.90 7.18
CA ALA A 217 -21.30 -23.35 6.99
C ALA A 217 -20.29 -23.78 5.89
N ASN A 218 -19.74 -22.85 5.11
CA ASN A 218 -18.88 -23.13 3.96
C ASN A 218 -17.41 -22.69 4.12
N VAL A 219 -16.91 -22.48 5.34
CA VAL A 219 -15.50 -22.10 5.57
C VAL A 219 -14.74 -23.21 6.30
N THR A 220 -13.68 -23.71 5.67
CA THR A 220 -12.71 -24.61 6.32
C THR A 220 -11.93 -23.84 7.37
N ARG A 221 -12.12 -24.20 8.65
CA ARG A 221 -11.33 -23.67 9.77
C ARG A 221 -9.84 -23.87 9.48
N LEU A 222 -9.06 -22.79 9.53
CA LEU A 222 -7.61 -22.89 9.68
C LEU A 222 -7.33 -23.57 11.01
N LYS A 223 -6.75 -24.79 10.97
CA LYS A 223 -6.35 -25.51 12.19
C LYS A 223 -5.34 -24.67 12.95
N ALA A 224 -5.70 -24.28 14.17
CA ALA A 224 -4.72 -23.81 15.14
C ALA A 224 -3.66 -24.91 15.35
N LYS A 225 -2.38 -24.52 15.38
CA LYS A 225 -1.26 -25.42 15.68
C LYS A 225 -1.56 -26.13 17.01
N ARG A 226 -1.63 -27.46 16.95
CA ARG A 226 -1.60 -28.30 18.15
C ARG A 226 -0.26 -28.13 18.84
N GLY A 227 -0.32 -27.94 20.16
CA GLY A 227 0.70 -28.42 21.09
C GLY A 227 1.57 -27.34 21.72
N ALA A 228 1.21 -26.96 22.95
CA ALA A 228 2.10 -27.11 24.10
C ALA A 228 1.31 -26.80 25.40
N THR A 229 0.63 -27.82 25.90
CA THR A 229 0.36 -27.99 27.33
C THR A 229 0.63 -29.45 27.62
N GLU A 230 1.77 -29.72 28.24
CA GLU A 230 1.89 -30.40 29.54
C GLU A 230 3.23 -29.96 30.16
#